data_AF-T1HZ16-F1
#
_entry.id   AF-T1HZ16-F1
#
_cell.length_a   1.000
_cell.length_b   1.000
_cell.length_c   1.000
_cell.angle_alpha   90.00
_cell.angle_beta   90.00
_cell.angle_gamma   90.00
#
_symmetry.space_group_name_H-M   'P 1'
#
loop_
_entity.id
_entity.type
_entity.pdbx_description
1 polymer ?
#
loop_
_entity_poly.entity_id
_entity_poly.type
_entity_poly.pdbx_seq_one_letter_code
_entity_poly.pdbx_strand_id
1 'polypeptide(L)'
;MRELYADAMTKDISKTEDFKECRQLLEFQAKDQLIMKIEKVIALLNEDSTLLGNVQRNLKDFKIKLENAGLDQIKKTPVKIEIRKRSQLKQKVMEMGTISQSEFEQMRISLLNYLMYEVLSKGLQPPSNNDTKWCFWEIIILTETEARHRVVPRIRAPIHVALNNPHHYLQCVCCKMNSEDQILPTMPDICIAYKLHLESGCLINMYDWLQSFNLIVNPKGAQGVEVDQKI
;
A
#
# COMPACT_ATOMS: atom_id res chain seq x y z
N MET A 1 0.88 -11.61 11.83
CA MET A 1 2.33 -11.61 11.54
C MET A 1 2.64 -11.44 10.06
N ARG A 2 2.17 -12.31 9.16
CA ARG A 2 2.49 -12.22 7.72
C ARG A 2 2.06 -10.90 7.06
N GLU A 3 0.85 -10.44 7.33
CA GLU A 3 0.31 -9.18 6.76
C GLU A 3 1.12 -7.97 7.25
N LEU A 4 1.28 -7.85 8.58
CA LEU A 4 2.11 -6.80 9.18
C LEU A 4 3.55 -6.80 8.64
N TYR A 5 4.14 -7.97 8.42
CA TYR A 5 5.47 -8.09 7.82
C TYR A 5 5.48 -7.58 6.37
N ALA A 6 4.49 -7.95 5.57
CA ALA A 6 4.37 -7.48 4.18
C ALA A 6 4.20 -5.96 4.13
N ASP A 7 3.36 -5.40 5.00
CA ASP A 7 3.14 -3.96 5.09
C ASP A 7 4.40 -3.22 5.55
N ALA A 8 5.10 -3.73 6.58
CA ALA A 8 6.35 -3.18 7.09
C ALA A 8 7.46 -3.13 6.03
N MET A 9 7.54 -4.16 5.18
CA MET A 9 8.53 -4.24 4.11
C MET A 9 8.18 -3.35 2.92
N THR A 10 6.91 -3.05 2.70
CA THR A 10 6.46 -2.25 1.54
C THR A 10 6.45 -0.75 1.84
N LYS A 11 6.06 -0.36 3.05
CA LYS A 11 5.84 1.05 3.42
C LYS A 11 6.30 1.31 4.85
N ASP A 12 6.70 2.55 5.11
CA ASP A 12 6.97 3.01 6.48
C ASP A 12 5.67 3.11 7.27
N ILE A 13 5.43 2.11 8.14
CA ILE A 13 4.21 1.99 8.95
C ILE A 13 3.99 3.24 9.81
N SER A 14 5.05 3.92 10.24
CA SER A 14 4.97 5.10 11.11
C SER A 14 4.19 6.26 10.49
N LYS A 15 4.09 6.29 9.15
CA LYS A 15 3.42 7.34 8.38
C LYS A 15 1.98 6.99 8.00
N THR A 16 1.62 5.72 8.08
CA THR A 16 0.29 5.22 7.69
C THR A 16 -0.80 5.73 8.65
N GLU A 17 -2.00 5.94 8.11
CA GLU A 17 -3.17 6.36 8.91
C GLU A 17 -3.57 5.27 9.91
N ASP A 18 -3.55 4.00 9.49
CA ASP A 18 -3.80 2.83 10.35
C ASP A 18 -2.94 2.81 11.61
N PHE A 19 -1.68 3.26 11.52
CA PHE A 19 -0.78 3.34 12.68
C PHE A 19 -1.18 4.44 13.65
N LYS A 20 -1.69 5.57 13.14
CA LYS A 20 -2.25 6.65 13.98
C LYS A 20 -3.55 6.20 14.64
N GLU A 21 -4.39 5.45 13.94
CA GLU A 21 -5.60 4.85 14.52
C GLU A 21 -5.25 3.85 15.63
N CYS A 22 -4.26 2.98 15.41
CA CYS A 22 -3.77 2.06 16.45
C CYS A 22 -3.27 2.82 17.69
N ARG A 23 -2.60 3.97 17.51
CA ARG A 23 -2.20 4.83 18.63
C ARG A 23 -3.40 5.30 19.43
N GLN A 24 -4.43 5.80 18.75
CA GLN A 24 -5.65 6.28 19.39
C GLN A 24 -6.35 5.15 20.16
N LEU A 25 -6.47 3.96 19.55
CA LEU A 25 -7.07 2.80 20.21
C LEU A 25 -6.31 2.37 21.47
N LEU A 26 -4.97 2.45 21.45
CA LEU A 26 -4.12 2.18 22.61
C LEU A 26 -4.24 3.27 23.68
N GLU A 27 -4.48 4.51 23.30
CA GLU A 27 -4.76 5.60 24.22
C GLU A 27 -6.09 5.39 24.96
N PHE A 28 -7.08 4.73 24.39
CA PHE A 28 -8.34 4.44 25.11
C PHE A 28 -8.29 3.23 26.05
N GLN A 29 -7.15 2.54 26.15
CA GLN A 29 -7.04 1.32 26.98
C GLN A 29 -6.96 1.64 28.48
N ALA A 30 -7.57 0.78 29.30
CA ALA A 30 -7.47 0.81 30.75
C ALA A 30 -6.10 0.34 31.24
N LYS A 31 -5.70 0.77 32.44
CA LYS A 31 -4.42 0.44 33.09
C LYS A 31 -4.14 -1.06 33.11
N ASP A 32 -5.09 -1.86 33.59
CA ASP A 32 -4.91 -3.31 33.75
C ASP A 32 -4.71 -4.02 32.41
N GLN A 33 -5.46 -3.62 31.38
CA GLN A 33 -5.33 -4.18 30.04
C GLN A 33 -3.99 -3.84 29.40
N LEU A 34 -3.49 -2.63 29.64
CA LEU A 34 -2.20 -2.19 29.14
C LEU A 34 -1.06 -2.96 29.82
N ILE A 35 -1.11 -3.14 31.14
CA ILE A 35 -0.13 -3.93 31.90
C ILE A 35 -0.11 -5.38 31.42
N MET A 36 -1.28 -6.03 31.30
CA MET A 36 -1.36 -7.41 30.78
C MET A 36 -0.76 -7.54 29.37
N LYS A 37 -0.95 -6.55 28.50
CA LYS A 37 -0.35 -6.54 27.16
C LYS A 37 1.17 -6.39 27.22
N ILE A 38 1.68 -5.49 28.07
CA ILE A 38 3.13 -5.31 28.28
C ILE A 38 3.76 -6.58 28.82
N GLU A 39 3.12 -7.27 29.78
CA GLU A 39 3.60 -8.53 30.32
C GLU A 39 3.71 -9.61 29.24
N LYS A 40 2.70 -9.73 28.36
CA LYS A 40 2.75 -10.63 27.21
C LYS A 40 3.90 -10.28 26.27
N VAL A 41 4.15 -8.99 26.00
CA VAL A 41 5.27 -8.55 25.17
C VAL A 41 6.61 -8.90 25.82
N ILE A 42 6.77 -8.66 27.13
CA ILE A 42 7.99 -9.01 27.87
C ILE A 42 8.23 -10.52 27.84
N ALA A 43 7.17 -11.33 27.95
CA ALA A 43 7.27 -12.79 27.87
C ALA A 43 7.77 -13.24 26.50
N LEU A 44 7.21 -12.70 25.40
CA LEU A 44 7.67 -13.01 24.04
C LEU A 44 9.12 -12.58 23.80
N LEU A 45 9.54 -11.45 24.36
CA LEU A 45 10.92 -10.97 24.22
C LEU A 45 11.95 -11.81 24.99
N ASN A 46 11.54 -12.61 25.97
CA ASN A 46 12.46 -13.49 26.70
C ASN A 46 12.96 -14.66 25.85
N GLU A 47 12.22 -15.03 24.79
CA GLU A 47 12.58 -16.16 23.93
C GLU A 47 13.72 -15.80 22.94
N ASP A 48 13.80 -14.54 22.48
CA ASP A 48 14.69 -14.08 21.40
C ASP A 48 15.91 -13.23 21.89
N SER A 49 16.33 -13.46 23.13
CA SER A 49 17.00 -12.55 24.08
C SER A 49 18.28 -11.76 23.72
N THR A 50 18.91 -11.87 22.54
CA THR A 50 20.23 -11.23 22.33
C THR A 50 20.19 -9.79 21.82
N LEU A 51 19.20 -9.40 21.01
CA LEU A 51 19.19 -8.09 20.34
C LEU A 51 18.30 -7.03 21.00
N LEU A 52 17.33 -7.43 21.83
CA LEU A 52 16.31 -6.52 22.42
C LEU A 52 16.43 -6.30 23.95
N GLY A 53 17.55 -6.66 24.57
CA GLY A 53 17.73 -6.55 26.03
C GLY A 53 17.47 -5.14 26.60
N ASN A 54 17.79 -4.09 25.84
CA ASN A 54 17.52 -2.71 26.25
C ASN A 54 16.02 -2.35 26.23
N VAL A 55 15.31 -2.82 25.21
CA VAL A 55 13.85 -2.63 25.10
C VAL A 55 13.14 -3.36 26.24
N GLN A 56 13.56 -4.59 26.53
CA GLN A 56 13.00 -5.37 27.63
C GLN A 56 13.19 -4.70 28.99
N ARG A 57 14.37 -4.13 29.26
CA ARG A 57 14.64 -3.37 30.50
C ARG A 57 13.73 -2.16 30.61
N ASN A 58 13.65 -1.36 29.55
CA ASN A 58 12.81 -0.16 29.54
C ASN A 58 11.33 -0.51 29.72
N LEU A 59 10.84 -1.61 29.14
CA LEU A 59 9.46 -2.06 29.33
C LEU A 59 9.17 -2.52 30.76
N LYS A 60 10.13 -3.16 31.44
CA LYS A 60 10.01 -3.49 32.88
C LYS A 60 9.95 -2.21 33.72
N ASP A 61 10.77 -1.22 33.41
CA ASP A 61 10.76 0.07 34.11
C ASP A 61 9.43 0.81 33.90
N PHE A 62 8.90 0.82 32.68
CA PHE A 62 7.58 1.39 32.40
C PHE A 62 6.45 0.62 33.08
N LYS A 63 6.54 -0.71 33.18
CA LYS A 63 5.57 -1.52 33.93
C LYS A 63 5.54 -1.11 35.40
N ILE A 64 6.69 -1.05 36.06
CA ILE A 64 6.80 -0.66 37.48
C ILE A 64 6.23 0.75 37.69
N LYS A 65 6.57 1.70 36.81
CA LYS A 65 6.05 3.07 36.88
C LYS A 65 4.54 3.14 36.66
N LEU A 66 3.99 2.33 35.75
CA LEU A 66 2.55 2.26 35.50
C LEU A 66 1.81 1.63 36.68
N GLU A 67 2.36 0.60 37.31
CA GLU A 67 1.80 -0.02 38.53
C GLU A 67 1.72 1.00 39.67
N ASN A 68 2.77 1.79 39.86
CA ASN A 68 2.85 2.81 40.91
C ASN A 68 2.01 4.07 40.61
N ALA A 69 1.78 4.41 39.34
CA ALA A 69 0.98 5.57 38.95
C ALA A 69 -0.47 5.40 39.45
N GLY A 70 -0.92 6.32 40.32
CA GLY A 70 -2.23 6.28 40.97
C GLY A 70 -2.27 5.72 42.40
N LEU A 71 -1.13 5.34 42.99
CA LEU A 71 -1.03 5.17 44.46
C LEU A 71 -0.99 6.52 45.19
N ASP A 72 -0.52 7.57 44.51
CA ASP A 72 -0.59 8.95 45.00
C ASP A 72 -1.98 9.55 44.73
N GLN A 73 -3.00 9.04 45.44
CA GLN A 73 -4.24 9.81 45.63
C GLN A 73 -3.92 11.03 46.51
N ILE A 74 -3.43 12.11 45.88
CA ILE A 74 -3.44 13.42 46.49
C ILE A 74 -4.91 13.79 46.74
N LYS A 75 -5.26 13.85 48.02
CA LYS A 75 -6.48 14.38 48.62
C LYS A 75 -7.05 15.57 47.83
N LYS A 76 -7.96 15.34 46.88
CA LYS A 76 -8.89 16.38 46.46
C LYS A 76 -10.15 16.21 47.32
N THR A 77 -10.16 16.91 48.44
CA THR A 77 -11.40 17.17 49.17
C THR A 77 -12.46 17.69 48.19
N PRO A 78 -13.73 17.27 48.31
CA PRO A 78 -14.77 17.70 47.39
C PRO A 78 -14.99 19.20 47.57
N VAL A 79 -14.53 20.00 46.61
CA VAL A 79 -14.84 21.43 46.55
C VAL A 79 -16.32 21.53 46.17
N LYS A 80 -17.15 22.09 47.07
CA LYS A 80 -18.54 22.47 46.74
C LYS A 80 -18.51 23.48 45.60
N ILE A 81 -19.02 23.09 44.44
CA ILE A 81 -19.12 23.97 43.27
C ILE A 81 -20.53 24.58 43.25
N GLU A 82 -20.66 25.86 43.60
CA GLU A 82 -21.90 26.61 43.31
C GLU A 82 -21.95 26.96 41.82
N ILE A 83 -22.93 26.42 41.10
CA ILE A 83 -23.14 26.68 39.67
C ILE A 83 -24.50 27.37 39.51
N ARG A 84 -24.51 28.62 39.04
CA ARG A 84 -25.75 29.40 38.85
C ARG A 84 -26.22 29.48 37.39
N LYS A 85 -25.37 29.16 36.39
CA LYS A 85 -25.76 29.13 34.96
C LYS A 85 -25.07 28.01 34.16
N ARG A 86 -25.80 27.41 33.21
CA ARG A 86 -25.37 26.26 32.36
C ARG A 86 -24.15 26.56 31.46
N SER A 87 -23.97 27.82 31.05
CA SER A 87 -22.81 28.23 30.23
C SER A 87 -21.49 28.18 30.99
N GLN A 88 -21.50 28.54 32.28
CA GLN A 88 -20.32 28.49 33.16
C GLN A 88 -19.90 27.05 33.43
N LEU A 89 -20.85 26.11 33.46
CA LEU A 89 -20.54 24.68 33.58
C LEU A 89 -19.82 24.16 32.34
N LYS A 90 -20.27 24.53 31.13
CA LYS A 90 -19.67 24.06 29.88
C LYS A 90 -18.22 24.54 29.73
N GLN A 91 -17.95 25.81 30.09
CA GLN A 91 -16.61 26.37 30.06
C GLN A 91 -15.69 25.73 31.10
N LYS A 92 -16.20 25.50 32.32
CA LYS A 92 -15.41 24.91 33.42
C LYS A 92 -15.17 23.40 33.26
N VAL A 93 -16.07 22.68 32.57
CA VAL A 93 -15.85 21.28 32.15
C VAL A 93 -14.80 21.21 31.04
N MET A 94 -14.79 22.18 30.12
CA MET A 94 -13.76 22.28 29.09
C MET A 94 -12.38 22.60 29.69
N GLU A 95 -12.34 23.44 30.73
CA GLU A 95 -11.13 23.71 31.53
C GLU A 95 -10.72 22.53 32.43
N MET A 96 -11.68 21.76 32.98
CA MET A 96 -11.36 20.54 33.76
C MET A 96 -10.97 19.35 32.88
N GLY A 97 -11.38 19.33 31.60
CA GLY A 97 -10.90 18.35 30.62
C GLY A 97 -9.46 18.60 30.18
N THR A 98 -8.94 19.83 30.35
CA THR A 98 -7.54 20.19 30.06
C THR A 98 -6.65 20.17 31.30
N ILE A 99 -7.22 20.27 32.51
CA ILE A 99 -6.47 20.34 33.77
C ILE A 99 -6.46 18.97 34.46
N SER A 100 -5.24 18.42 34.54
CA SER A 100 -4.83 17.12 35.10
C SER A 100 -5.17 15.92 34.23
N GLN A 101 -4.40 15.73 33.15
CA GLN A 101 -4.11 14.35 32.74
C GLN A 101 -3.62 13.60 33.98
N SER A 102 -4.29 12.50 34.30
CA SER A 102 -3.90 11.70 35.46
C SER A 102 -2.43 11.28 35.33
N GLU A 103 -1.75 11.04 36.44
CA GLU A 103 -0.36 10.54 36.41
C GLU A 103 -0.23 9.31 35.49
N PHE A 104 -1.25 8.46 35.50
CA PHE A 104 -1.39 7.33 34.59
C PHE A 104 -1.47 7.74 33.10
N GLU A 105 -2.24 8.77 32.75
CA GLU A 105 -2.35 9.23 31.35
C GLU A 105 -1.04 9.79 30.81
N GLN A 106 -0.31 10.55 31.62
CA GLN A 106 1.01 11.07 31.25
C GLN A 106 2.00 9.92 31.03
N MET A 107 1.99 8.94 31.93
CA MET A 107 2.81 7.73 31.80
C MET A 107 2.42 6.87 30.59
N ARG A 108 1.12 6.76 30.29
CA ARG A 108 0.62 6.06 29.10
C ARG A 108 1.10 6.74 27.82
N ILE A 109 1.00 8.06 27.73
CA ILE A 109 1.51 8.82 26.56
C ILE A 109 3.02 8.63 26.42
N SER A 110 3.78 8.69 27.52
CA SER A 110 5.22 8.45 27.52
C SER A 110 5.58 7.04 27.02
N LEU A 111 4.88 6.02 27.51
CA LEU A 111 5.05 4.64 27.05
C LEU A 111 4.73 4.49 25.55
N LEU A 112 3.60 5.03 25.10
CA LEU A 112 3.19 4.94 23.69
C LEU A 112 4.18 5.67 22.80
N ASN A 113 4.70 6.83 23.23
CA ASN A 113 5.73 7.54 22.48
C ASN A 113 7.01 6.71 22.37
N TYR A 114 7.45 6.09 23.45
CA TYR A 114 8.61 5.20 23.44
C TYR A 114 8.39 3.99 22.52
N LEU A 115 7.28 3.27 22.67
CA LEU A 115 6.99 2.10 21.85
C LEU A 115 6.86 2.45 20.37
N MET A 116 6.07 3.47 20.03
CA MET A 116 5.74 3.77 18.65
C MET A 116 6.85 4.52 17.91
N TYR A 117 7.46 5.53 18.54
CA TYR A 117 8.46 6.37 17.90
C TYR A 117 9.90 5.93 18.14
N GLU A 118 10.23 5.29 19.26
CA GLU A 118 11.61 4.86 19.50
C GLU A 118 11.85 3.41 19.12
N VAL A 119 10.90 2.51 19.40
CA VAL A 119 11.08 1.07 19.14
C VAL A 119 10.58 0.70 17.74
N LEU A 120 9.29 0.90 17.47
CA LEU A 120 8.67 0.43 16.23
C LEU A 120 9.18 1.21 15.01
N SER A 121 9.31 2.54 15.10
CA SER A 121 9.80 3.33 13.96
C SER A 121 11.23 2.95 13.54
N LYS A 122 12.10 2.58 14.49
CA LYS A 122 13.49 2.18 14.19
C LYS A 122 13.59 0.73 13.75
N GLY A 123 12.69 -0.13 14.22
CA GLY A 123 12.69 -1.57 13.97
C GLY A 123 11.94 -2.01 12.71
N LEU A 124 10.88 -1.30 12.32
CA LEU A 124 9.96 -1.69 11.23
C LEU A 124 10.05 -0.80 9.99
N GLN A 125 11.20 -0.17 9.76
CA GLN A 125 11.43 0.59 8.53
C GLN A 125 11.66 -0.35 7.36
N PRO A 126 11.05 -0.08 6.19
CA PRO A 126 11.37 -0.81 4.98
C PRO A 126 12.83 -0.54 4.58
N PRO A 127 13.51 -1.51 3.96
CA PRO A 127 14.82 -1.26 3.38
C PRO A 127 14.69 -0.18 2.31
N SER A 128 15.52 0.86 2.42
CA SER A 128 15.48 2.01 1.51
C SER A 128 16.90 2.44 1.15
N ASN A 129 17.13 2.68 -0.14
CA ASN A 129 18.44 3.05 -0.67
C ASN A 129 18.92 4.42 -0.18
N ASN A 130 18.03 5.22 0.40
CA ASN A 130 18.33 6.55 0.91
C ASN A 130 18.90 6.55 2.34
N ASP A 131 18.80 5.43 3.06
CA ASP A 131 19.26 5.32 4.43
C ASP A 131 20.56 4.51 4.50
N THR A 132 21.63 5.13 4.98
CA THR A 132 22.95 4.51 5.16
C THR A 132 22.95 3.35 6.14
N LYS A 133 21.86 3.16 6.90
CA LYS A 133 21.66 2.03 7.80
C LYS A 133 21.54 0.68 7.08
N TRP A 134 21.02 0.67 5.85
CA TRP A 134 20.71 -0.56 5.12
C TRP A 134 21.58 -0.67 3.85
N CYS A 135 22.80 -1.15 4.00
CA CYS A 135 23.66 -1.47 2.86
C CYS A 135 23.45 -2.92 2.42
N PHE A 136 23.42 -3.16 1.10
CA PHE A 136 23.38 -4.50 0.48
C PHE A 136 22.19 -5.38 0.91
N TRP A 137 21.06 -4.77 1.25
CA TRP A 137 19.86 -5.50 1.64
C TRP A 137 19.29 -6.33 0.48
N GLU A 138 19.59 -5.95 -0.77
CA GLU A 138 19.17 -6.64 -2.00
C GLU A 138 19.76 -8.05 -2.13
N ILE A 139 20.88 -8.34 -1.43
CA ILE A 139 21.47 -9.68 -1.41
C ILE A 139 20.61 -10.64 -0.57
N ILE A 140 19.96 -10.11 0.46
CA ILE A 140 19.16 -10.90 1.42
C ILE A 140 17.69 -10.94 0.99
N ILE A 141 17.19 -9.83 0.42
CA ILE A 141 15.78 -9.65 0.06
C ILE A 141 15.63 -9.66 -1.45
N LEU A 142 14.92 -10.66 -1.96
CA LEU A 142 14.57 -10.74 -3.37
C LEU A 142 13.43 -9.76 -3.71
N THR A 143 13.75 -8.74 -4.50
CA THR A 143 12.76 -7.80 -5.06
C THR A 143 12.62 -8.05 -6.55
N GLU A 144 11.81 -9.04 -6.94
CA GLU A 144 11.58 -9.37 -8.35
C GLU A 144 10.11 -9.18 -8.73
N THR A 145 9.80 -8.15 -9.53
CA THR A 145 8.45 -7.88 -10.05
C THR A 145 8.04 -8.90 -11.11
N GLU A 146 9.01 -9.36 -11.91
CA GLU A 146 8.79 -10.25 -13.05
C GLU A 146 8.61 -11.72 -12.66
N ALA A 147 8.93 -12.09 -11.42
CA ALA A 147 8.73 -13.44 -10.90
C ALA A 147 7.26 -13.88 -11.08
N ARG A 148 6.32 -12.94 -10.92
CA ARG A 148 4.90 -13.21 -11.11
C ARG A 148 4.57 -13.62 -12.54
N HIS A 149 5.19 -13.01 -13.55
CA HIS A 149 4.96 -13.36 -14.96
C HIS A 149 5.52 -14.72 -15.33
N ARG A 150 6.59 -15.18 -14.65
CA ARG A 150 7.17 -16.52 -14.85
C ARG A 150 6.32 -17.63 -14.21
N VAL A 151 5.72 -17.36 -13.06
CA VAL A 151 4.91 -18.35 -12.32
C VAL A 151 3.46 -18.38 -12.82
N VAL A 152 2.89 -17.23 -13.15
CA VAL A 152 1.49 -17.10 -13.60
C VAL A 152 1.48 -16.63 -15.06
N PRO A 153 1.40 -17.55 -16.04
CA PRO A 153 1.47 -17.18 -17.44
C PRO A 153 0.23 -16.40 -17.86
N ARG A 154 0.43 -15.18 -18.34
CA ARG A 154 -0.61 -14.37 -18.98
C ARG A 154 -0.40 -14.43 -20.49
N ILE A 155 -0.96 -15.43 -21.17
CA ILE A 155 -0.70 -15.63 -22.62
C ILE A 155 -1.50 -14.67 -23.51
N ARG A 156 -2.74 -14.33 -23.11
CA ARG A 156 -3.65 -13.55 -23.97
C ARG A 156 -3.22 -12.09 -24.12
N ALA A 157 -2.82 -11.45 -23.02
CA ALA A 157 -2.48 -10.03 -23.03
C ALA A 157 -1.26 -9.71 -23.93
N PRO A 158 -0.14 -10.46 -23.85
CA PRO A 158 0.99 -10.27 -24.77
C PRO A 158 0.64 -10.52 -26.24
N ILE A 159 -0.16 -11.54 -26.54
CA ILE A 159 -0.61 -11.83 -27.92
C ILE A 159 -1.47 -10.66 -28.44
N HIS A 160 -2.42 -10.18 -27.64
CA HIS A 160 -3.25 -9.03 -27.99
C HIS A 160 -2.39 -7.78 -28.20
N VAL A 161 -1.43 -7.50 -27.32
CA VAL A 161 -0.51 -6.36 -27.46
C VAL A 161 0.36 -6.52 -28.71
N ALA A 162 0.85 -7.72 -29.00
CA ALA A 162 1.69 -7.97 -30.18
C ALA A 162 0.94 -7.78 -31.50
N LEU A 163 -0.32 -8.23 -31.56
CA LEU A 163 -1.15 -8.10 -32.76
C LEU A 163 -1.74 -6.70 -32.92
N ASN A 164 -2.01 -5.98 -31.83
CA ASN A 164 -2.51 -4.60 -31.90
C ASN A 164 -1.41 -3.54 -32.04
N ASN A 165 -0.27 -3.73 -31.39
CA ASN A 165 0.85 -2.80 -31.43
C ASN A 165 2.16 -3.54 -31.67
N PRO A 166 2.47 -3.90 -32.94
CA PRO A 166 3.69 -4.62 -33.27
C PRO A 166 4.96 -3.83 -32.92
N HIS A 167 4.90 -2.49 -32.86
CA HIS A 167 6.02 -1.65 -32.45
C HIS A 167 6.48 -1.92 -31.01
N HIS A 168 5.58 -2.33 -30.11
CA HIS A 168 5.92 -2.64 -28.72
C HIS A 168 7.01 -3.72 -28.60
N TYR A 169 7.01 -4.71 -29.50
CA TYR A 169 7.98 -5.80 -29.50
C TYR A 169 9.06 -5.65 -30.57
N LEU A 170 8.69 -5.18 -31.78
CA LEU A 170 9.64 -5.06 -32.90
C LEU A 170 10.47 -3.77 -32.85
N GLN A 171 10.02 -2.76 -32.09
CA GLN A 171 10.70 -1.47 -31.91
C GLN A 171 11.07 -0.77 -33.24
N CYS A 172 10.32 -1.02 -34.32
CA CYS A 172 10.60 -0.50 -35.65
C CYS A 172 10.03 0.92 -35.86
N VAL A 173 10.66 1.73 -36.70
CA VAL A 173 10.20 3.11 -36.96
C VAL A 173 8.89 3.15 -37.77
N CYS A 174 8.66 2.16 -38.64
CA CYS A 174 7.55 2.15 -39.60
C CYS A 174 6.18 1.81 -38.98
N CYS A 175 6.13 1.07 -37.87
CA CYS A 175 4.88 0.67 -37.21
C CYS A 175 4.54 1.57 -36.00
N LYS A 176 5.18 2.73 -35.87
CA LYS A 176 4.89 3.65 -34.78
C LYS A 176 3.51 4.27 -34.97
N MET A 177 2.59 3.93 -34.07
CA MET A 177 1.20 4.39 -34.09
C MET A 177 1.04 5.66 -33.25
N ASN A 178 0.18 6.58 -33.70
CA ASN A 178 -0.18 7.78 -32.93
C ASN A 178 -1.42 7.54 -32.05
N SER A 179 -2.30 6.63 -32.47
CA SER A 179 -3.49 6.19 -31.72
C SER A 179 -3.61 4.67 -31.74
N GLU A 180 -4.20 4.08 -30.70
CA GLU A 180 -4.32 2.62 -30.58
C GLU A 180 -5.19 1.98 -31.68
N ASP A 181 -6.15 2.72 -32.23
CA ASP A 181 -7.07 2.23 -33.26
C ASP A 181 -6.51 2.36 -34.69
N GLN A 182 -5.37 3.02 -34.88
CA GLN A 182 -4.81 3.23 -36.22
C GLN A 182 -4.38 1.89 -36.86
N ILE A 183 -4.73 1.68 -38.13
CA ILE A 183 -4.19 0.58 -38.95
C ILE A 183 -3.18 1.19 -39.93
N LEU A 184 -1.92 0.75 -39.85
CA LEU A 184 -0.87 1.21 -40.76
C LEU A 184 -0.60 0.11 -41.82
N PRO A 185 -0.37 0.49 -43.08
CA PRO A 185 -0.04 -0.47 -44.14
C PRO A 185 1.36 -1.10 -43.98
N THR A 186 2.19 -0.51 -43.13
CA THR A 186 3.55 -0.97 -42.81
C THR A 186 3.59 -2.06 -41.73
N MET A 187 2.46 -2.36 -41.10
CA MET A 187 2.35 -3.42 -40.10
C MET A 187 2.43 -4.80 -40.75
N PRO A 188 2.85 -5.84 -40.00
CA PRO A 188 2.73 -7.21 -40.46
C PRO A 188 1.27 -7.56 -40.80
N ASP A 189 1.05 -8.32 -41.88
CA ASP A 189 -0.28 -8.70 -42.39
C ASP A 189 -1.22 -9.25 -41.29
N ILE A 190 -0.68 -10.09 -40.40
CA ILE A 190 -1.46 -10.67 -39.31
C ILE A 190 -1.97 -9.63 -38.30
N CYS A 191 -1.23 -8.53 -38.11
CA CYS A 191 -1.64 -7.42 -37.24
C CYS A 191 -2.75 -6.60 -37.91
N ILE A 192 -2.65 -6.37 -39.22
CA ILE A 192 -3.67 -5.69 -40.02
C ILE A 192 -4.97 -6.49 -40.00
N ALA A 193 -4.90 -7.80 -40.31
CA ALA A 193 -6.04 -8.70 -40.28
C ALA A 193 -6.67 -8.76 -38.88
N TYR A 194 -5.86 -8.81 -37.83
CA TYR A 194 -6.34 -8.78 -36.45
C TYR A 194 -7.05 -7.47 -36.11
N LYS A 195 -6.54 -6.31 -36.50
CA LYS A 195 -7.24 -5.04 -36.23
C LYS A 195 -8.58 -4.96 -36.97
N LEU A 196 -8.62 -5.37 -38.23
CA LEU A 196 -9.88 -5.47 -38.99
C LEU A 196 -10.88 -6.44 -38.35
N HIS A 197 -10.42 -7.54 -37.74
CA HIS A 197 -11.29 -8.46 -37.02
C HIS A 197 -11.91 -7.82 -35.77
N LEU A 198 -11.17 -6.92 -35.07
CA LEU A 198 -11.67 -6.23 -33.89
C LEU A 198 -12.71 -5.15 -34.24
N GLU A 199 -12.57 -4.52 -35.41
CA GLU A 199 -13.56 -3.59 -35.95
C GLU A 199 -14.84 -4.30 -36.43
N SER A 200 -14.72 -5.60 -36.73
CA SER A 200 -15.83 -6.42 -37.16
C SER A 200 -16.71 -6.85 -35.98
N GLY A 201 -17.99 -7.10 -36.25
CA GLY A 201 -18.92 -7.65 -35.27
C GLY A 201 -18.72 -9.16 -35.02
N CYS A 202 -19.74 -9.81 -34.42
CA CYS A 202 -19.70 -11.25 -34.12
C CYS A 202 -19.60 -12.16 -35.37
N LEU A 203 -20.00 -11.66 -36.54
CA LEU A 203 -19.93 -12.37 -37.81
C LEU A 203 -19.13 -11.53 -38.81
N ILE A 204 -18.20 -12.16 -39.51
CA ILE A 204 -17.30 -11.51 -40.47
C ILE A 204 -17.60 -12.04 -41.87
N ASN A 205 -17.98 -11.15 -42.80
CA ASN A 205 -18.07 -11.49 -44.20
C ASN A 205 -16.66 -11.58 -44.79
N MET A 206 -16.24 -12.75 -45.27
CA MET A 206 -14.88 -12.97 -45.78
C MET A 206 -14.57 -12.09 -47.01
N TYR A 207 -15.55 -11.77 -47.84
CA TYR A 207 -15.31 -10.92 -49.02
C TYR A 207 -15.00 -9.48 -48.62
N ASP A 208 -15.83 -8.87 -47.77
CA ASP A 208 -15.64 -7.49 -47.31
C ASP A 208 -14.37 -7.34 -46.46
N TRP A 209 -14.04 -8.38 -45.68
CA TRP A 209 -12.83 -8.42 -44.88
C TRP A 209 -11.57 -8.49 -45.76
N LEU A 210 -11.57 -9.32 -46.81
CA LEU A 210 -10.49 -9.39 -47.79
C LEU A 210 -10.34 -8.08 -48.59
N GLN A 211 -11.44 -7.47 -48.99
CA GLN A 211 -11.41 -6.19 -49.71
C GLN A 211 -10.84 -5.07 -48.82
N SER A 212 -11.29 -4.98 -47.57
CA SER A 212 -10.75 -4.02 -46.59
C SER A 212 -9.25 -4.22 -46.37
N PHE A 213 -8.79 -5.47 -46.27
CA PHE A 213 -7.38 -5.81 -46.16
C PHE A 213 -6.58 -5.36 -47.40
N ASN A 214 -7.07 -5.66 -48.60
CA ASN A 214 -6.41 -5.26 -49.85
C ASN A 214 -6.31 -3.74 -50.03
N LEU A 215 -7.34 -2.99 -49.62
CA LEU A 215 -7.31 -1.53 -49.65
C LEU A 215 -6.21 -0.93 -48.76
N ILE A 216 -5.92 -1.58 -47.62
CA ILE A 216 -4.89 -1.14 -46.68
C ILE A 216 -3.50 -1.52 -47.18
N VAL A 217 -3.28 -2.78 -47.58
CA VAL A 217 -1.95 -3.24 -48.02
C VAL A 217 -1.55 -2.65 -49.37
N ASN A 218 -2.49 -2.55 -50.31
CA ASN A 218 -2.28 -2.08 -51.67
C ASN A 218 -3.13 -0.84 -51.97
N PRO A 219 -2.82 0.35 -51.41
CA PRO A 219 -3.60 1.57 -51.62
C PRO A 219 -3.61 2.05 -53.08
N LYS A 220 -2.74 1.49 -53.94
CA LYS A 220 -2.61 1.81 -55.38
C LYS A 220 -3.26 0.77 -56.31
N GLY A 221 -3.75 -0.36 -55.78
CA GLY A 221 -4.29 -1.48 -56.58
C GLY A 221 -5.78 -1.39 -56.89
N ALA A 222 -6.50 -0.41 -56.34
CA ALA A 222 -7.95 -0.24 -56.51
C ALA A 222 -8.36 0.63 -57.72
N GLN A 223 -7.51 0.72 -58.74
CA GLN A 223 -7.92 1.15 -60.08
C GLN A 223 -7.79 -0.05 -61.03
N GLY A 224 -8.90 -0.78 -61.20
CA GLY A 224 -9.10 -1.68 -62.33
C GLY A 224 -8.70 -3.14 -62.12
N VAL A 225 -9.47 -3.88 -61.33
CA VAL A 225 -9.83 -5.26 -61.71
C VAL A 225 -11.34 -5.37 -61.55
N GLU A 226 -12.08 -5.08 -62.62
CA GLU A 226 -13.44 -5.56 -62.78
C GLU A 226 -13.39 -7.08 -62.66
N VAL A 227 -13.93 -7.61 -61.57
CA VAL A 227 -14.14 -9.04 -61.42
C VAL A 227 -15.28 -9.37 -62.37
N ASP A 228 -14.93 -9.94 -63.53
CA ASP A 228 -15.85 -10.44 -64.55
C ASP A 228 -17.04 -11.16 -63.90
N GLN A 229 -18.21 -10.54 -63.94
CA GLN A 229 -19.48 -11.22 -63.73
C GLN A 229 -19.77 -12.04 -64.99
N LYS A 230 -19.22 -13.26 -65.04
CA LYS A 230 -19.72 -14.30 -65.95
C LYS A 230 -20.24 -15.47 -65.14
N ILE A 231 -21.55 -15.43 -64.93
CA ILE A 231 -22.41 -16.62 -64.85
C ILE A 231 -22.61 -17.13 -66.28
#